data_AF-M9RKS1-F1
#
_entry.id   AF-M9RKS1-F1
#
_cell.length_a   1.000
_cell.length_b   1.000
_cell.length_c   1.000
_cell.angle_alpha   90.00
_cell.angle_beta   90.00
_cell.angle_gamma   90.00
#
_symmetry.space_group_name_H-M   'P 1'
#
loop_
_entity.id
_entity.type
_entity.pdbx_description
1 polymer ?
#
loop_
_entity_poly.entity_id
_entity_poly.type
_entity_poly.pdbx_seq_one_letter_code
_entity_poly.pdbx_strand_id
1 'polypeptide(L)'
;MVSQRAPRLASRLLQCLARGVLGAVCVGLAGAALADVVADEIAGAGFRGETDAYQHCILGDCIEWSALEIVGRATDGALTSRVFEAGAGFVFEDTGARFWDVTGDGQFEVVVILTSLTLGASLAVYDADGLIAQTPHIGQTHRWLAPVGAADFDGDGRIEVAFVDRPHLAKTLRVFEWDGVELVLDAELGGLTNHRIGEIYGSSPLC
;
A
#
# COMPACT_ATOMS: atom_id res chain seq x y z
N MET A 1 -54.05 34.83 23.97
CA MET A 1 -54.89 33.67 24.33
C MET A 1 -55.86 33.42 23.18
N VAL A 2 -55.63 32.34 22.40
CA VAL A 2 -56.56 31.56 21.54
C VAL A 2 -57.31 32.34 20.41
N SER A 3 -57.27 32.00 19.12
CA SER A 3 -57.93 30.82 18.50
C SER A 3 -57.67 30.83 16.97
N GLN A 4 -57.04 29.79 16.39
CA GLN A 4 -57.65 28.72 15.57
C GLN A 4 -57.91 29.02 14.06
N ARG A 5 -57.04 28.40 13.24
CA ARG A 5 -57.21 27.55 12.03
C ARG A 5 -58.17 27.91 10.85
N ALA A 6 -57.60 27.70 9.65
CA ALA A 6 -58.14 27.73 8.28
C ALA A 6 -59.21 26.65 7.96
N PRO A 7 -59.86 26.68 6.76
CA PRO A 7 -59.41 25.76 5.67
C PRO A 7 -59.66 26.19 4.18
N ARG A 8 -58.78 25.70 3.27
CA ARG A 8 -58.97 24.91 1.99
C ARG A 8 -60.12 25.27 1.02
N LEU A 9 -60.12 25.11 -0.32
CA LEU A 9 -59.24 24.74 -1.46
C LEU A 9 -60.12 24.83 -2.76
N ALA A 10 -59.50 24.67 -3.94
CA ALA A 10 -60.09 24.29 -5.25
C ALA A 10 -60.71 25.44 -6.10
N SER A 11 -60.57 25.53 -7.43
CA SER A 11 -59.88 24.72 -8.47
C SER A 11 -60.15 25.35 -9.86
N ARG A 12 -59.40 24.88 -10.89
CA ARG A 12 -59.71 24.89 -12.36
C ARG A 12 -59.33 26.15 -13.14
N LEU A 13 -58.86 26.10 -14.39
CA LEU A 13 -58.54 25.03 -15.35
C LEU A 13 -57.67 25.66 -16.47
N LEU A 14 -56.90 24.81 -17.15
CA LEU A 14 -56.07 25.11 -18.32
C LEU A 14 -56.87 25.62 -19.54
N GLN A 15 -56.18 26.35 -20.43
CA GLN A 15 -56.12 26.12 -21.90
C GLN A 15 -55.12 27.13 -22.51
N CYS A 16 -53.90 26.70 -22.87
CA CYS A 16 -53.46 26.28 -24.21
C CYS A 16 -53.48 27.40 -25.27
N LEU A 17 -52.30 27.75 -25.79
CA LEU A 17 -51.92 27.54 -27.19
C LEU A 17 -50.45 27.93 -27.42
N ALA A 18 -49.64 26.92 -27.75
CA ALA A 18 -48.23 27.05 -28.13
C ALA A 18 -48.10 27.43 -29.61
N ARG A 19 -47.15 28.31 -29.93
CA ARG A 19 -46.61 28.50 -31.30
C ARG A 19 -45.11 28.76 -31.23
N GLY A 20 -44.34 27.76 -31.69
CA GLY A 20 -43.07 27.79 -32.43
C GLY A 20 -41.92 28.71 -31.98
N VAL A 21 -40.72 28.15 -31.87
CA VAL A 21 -39.68 28.20 -32.93
C VAL A 21 -38.46 27.39 -32.46
N LEU A 22 -37.84 26.69 -33.42
CA LEU A 22 -36.64 25.86 -33.30
C LEU A 22 -35.44 26.62 -32.71
N GLY A 23 -34.67 25.92 -31.88
CA GLY A 23 -33.33 26.28 -31.47
C GLY A 23 -32.66 25.11 -30.77
N ALA A 24 -32.41 24.01 -31.49
CA ALA A 24 -31.58 22.92 -31.00
C ALA A 24 -30.12 23.39 -30.99
N VAL A 25 -29.70 24.02 -29.88
CA VAL A 25 -28.28 24.20 -29.57
C VAL A 25 -27.83 22.88 -28.95
N CYS A 26 -27.22 22.02 -29.76
CA CYS A 26 -26.45 20.89 -29.27
C CYS A 26 -25.22 21.46 -28.55
N VAL A 27 -25.31 21.63 -27.23
CA VAL A 27 -24.13 21.78 -26.38
C VAL A 27 -23.42 20.43 -26.44
N GLY A 28 -22.35 20.36 -27.24
CA GLY A 28 -21.44 19.24 -27.23
C GLY A 28 -20.80 19.15 -25.86
N LEU A 29 -21.29 18.22 -25.03
CA LEU A 29 -20.53 17.69 -23.92
C LEU A 29 -19.34 16.92 -24.52
N ALA A 30 -18.26 17.63 -24.79
CA ALA A 30 -16.95 17.00 -24.91
C ALA A 30 -16.58 16.50 -23.51
N GLY A 31 -17.09 15.32 -23.16
CA GLY A 31 -16.56 14.56 -22.04
C GLY A 31 -15.13 14.23 -22.39
N ALA A 32 -14.18 14.95 -21.80
CA ALA A 32 -12.83 14.42 -21.65
C ALA A 32 -12.98 13.20 -20.74
N ALA A 33 -13.04 12.02 -21.34
CA ALA A 33 -12.79 10.80 -20.60
C ALA A 33 -11.36 10.94 -20.07
N LEU A 34 -11.23 11.18 -18.77
CA LEU A 34 -10.00 10.85 -18.08
C LEU A 34 -9.85 9.35 -18.32
N ALA A 35 -8.87 8.96 -19.13
CA ALA A 35 -8.44 7.58 -19.12
C ALA A 35 -7.89 7.38 -17.72
N ASP A 36 -8.62 6.69 -16.86
CA ASP A 36 -8.03 6.10 -15.68
C ASP A 36 -6.85 5.28 -16.22
N VAL A 37 -5.63 5.70 -15.89
CA VAL A 37 -4.47 4.86 -16.08
C VAL A 37 -4.67 3.75 -15.05
N VAL A 38 -5.37 2.70 -15.47
CA VAL A 38 -5.53 1.52 -14.64
C VAL A 38 -4.15 0.87 -14.65
N ALA A 39 -3.38 1.12 -13.60
CA ALA A 39 -2.15 0.42 -13.33
C ALA A 39 -2.44 -1.09 -13.28
N ASP A 40 -1.44 -1.91 -13.59
CA ASP A 40 -1.61 -3.36 -13.53
C ASP A 40 -1.96 -3.78 -12.08
N GLU A 41 -3.00 -4.58 -11.91
CA GLU A 41 -3.33 -5.20 -10.62
C GLU A 41 -2.16 -6.12 -10.22
N ILE A 42 -1.65 -6.01 -9.00
CA ILE A 42 -0.59 -6.92 -8.55
C ILE A 42 -1.18 -8.33 -8.36
N ALA A 43 -0.69 -9.27 -9.17
CA ALA A 43 -1.10 -10.67 -9.15
C ALA A 43 -0.10 -11.59 -8.42
N GLY A 44 1.12 -11.12 -8.18
CA GLY A 44 2.13 -11.85 -7.41
C GLY A 44 3.45 -11.11 -7.31
N ALA A 45 4.33 -11.59 -6.44
CA ALA A 45 5.68 -11.06 -6.25
C ALA A 45 6.60 -12.13 -5.68
N GLY A 46 7.89 -12.04 -5.97
CA GLY A 46 8.90 -12.95 -5.44
C GLY A 46 10.31 -12.47 -5.70
N PHE A 47 11.27 -13.03 -4.97
CA PHE A 47 12.66 -12.60 -5.08
C PHE A 47 13.45 -13.38 -6.14
N ARG A 48 14.50 -12.71 -6.65
CA ARG A 48 15.43 -13.22 -7.67
C ARG A 48 16.86 -12.85 -7.31
N GLY A 49 17.79 -13.62 -7.87
CA GLY A 49 19.23 -13.37 -7.74
C GLY A 49 19.72 -13.47 -6.29
N GLU A 50 19.82 -14.70 -5.79
CA GLU A 50 20.46 -15.01 -4.50
C GLU A 50 21.84 -14.35 -4.41
N THR A 51 22.16 -13.79 -3.25
CA THR A 51 23.43 -13.12 -2.99
C THR A 51 23.86 -13.26 -1.55
N ASP A 52 25.17 -13.35 -1.32
CA ASP A 52 25.81 -13.34 0.00
C ASP A 52 26.41 -11.97 0.35
N ALA A 53 26.04 -10.91 -0.39
CA ALA A 53 26.59 -9.56 -0.23
C ALA A 53 26.33 -8.94 1.16
N TYR A 54 25.36 -9.46 1.91
CA TYR A 54 24.98 -8.96 3.22
C TYR A 54 24.78 -10.11 4.21
N GLN A 55 25.83 -10.41 4.98
CA GLN A 55 25.89 -11.60 5.84
C GLN A 55 25.33 -11.34 7.25
N HIS A 56 24.08 -10.88 7.32
CA HIS A 56 23.41 -10.71 8.62
C HIS A 56 22.91 -12.05 9.18
N CYS A 57 22.39 -12.89 8.30
CA CYS A 57 21.99 -14.26 8.56
C CYS A 57 20.90 -14.48 9.62
N ILE A 58 20.07 -13.46 9.86
CA ILE A 58 19.08 -13.50 10.94
C ILE A 58 17.86 -14.35 10.60
N LEU A 59 17.62 -14.60 9.30
CA LEU A 59 16.48 -15.36 8.78
C LEU A 59 16.76 -16.87 8.62
N GLY A 60 17.98 -17.33 8.94
CA GLY A 60 18.33 -18.75 9.06
C GLY A 60 19.44 -19.23 8.13
N ASP A 61 19.63 -18.59 6.99
CA ASP A 61 20.82 -18.71 6.13
C ASP A 61 21.53 -17.35 6.02
N CYS A 62 22.55 -17.23 5.17
CA CYS A 62 23.26 -15.96 4.90
C CYS A 62 23.04 -15.48 3.46
N ILE A 63 21.91 -15.84 2.87
CA ILE A 63 21.55 -15.53 1.49
C ILE A 63 20.40 -14.53 1.49
N GLU A 64 20.64 -13.41 0.84
CA GLU A 64 19.64 -12.38 0.59
C GLU A 64 19.35 -12.31 -0.91
N TRP A 65 18.56 -11.33 -1.34
CA TRP A 65 18.14 -11.22 -2.74
C TRP A 65 18.55 -9.90 -3.38
N SER A 66 18.99 -9.96 -4.64
CA SER A 66 19.41 -8.78 -5.41
C SER A 66 18.27 -8.13 -6.20
N ALA A 67 17.16 -8.84 -6.40
CA ALA A 67 16.03 -8.31 -7.15
C ALA A 67 14.66 -8.79 -6.62
N LEU A 68 13.65 -7.94 -6.82
CA LEU A 68 12.24 -8.20 -6.60
C LEU A 68 11.55 -8.31 -7.96
N GLU A 69 10.89 -9.43 -8.24
CA GLU A 69 9.99 -9.57 -9.38
C GLU A 69 8.56 -9.33 -8.93
N ILE A 70 7.84 -8.46 -9.63
CA ILE A 70 6.39 -8.22 -9.45
C ILE A 70 5.68 -8.66 -10.72
N VAL A 71 4.65 -9.47 -10.55
CA VAL A 71 3.75 -9.92 -11.61
C VAL A 71 2.48 -9.11 -11.53
N GLY A 72 2.21 -8.32 -12.56
CA GLY A 72 0.99 -7.56 -12.73
C GLY A 72 -0.04 -8.30 -13.58
N ARG A 73 -1.27 -7.80 -13.56
CA ARG A 73 -2.35 -8.18 -14.46
C ARG A 73 -2.94 -6.91 -15.08
N ALA A 74 -2.77 -6.79 -16.39
CA ALA A 74 -3.36 -5.72 -17.17
C ALA A 74 -4.88 -5.85 -17.25
N THR A 75 -5.55 -4.77 -17.65
CA THR A 75 -7.02 -4.71 -17.78
C THR A 75 -7.61 -5.73 -18.76
N ASP A 76 -6.84 -6.18 -19.75
CA ASP A 76 -7.24 -7.23 -20.69
C ASP A 76 -7.02 -8.66 -20.15
N GLY A 77 -6.53 -8.77 -18.91
CA GLY A 77 -6.20 -10.02 -18.22
C GLY A 77 -4.81 -10.57 -18.54
N ALA A 78 -4.02 -9.91 -19.38
CA ALA A 78 -2.65 -10.33 -19.66
C ALA A 78 -1.78 -10.17 -18.41
N LEU A 79 -0.93 -11.17 -18.15
CA LEU A 79 0.07 -11.06 -17.09
C LEU A 79 1.28 -10.28 -17.59
N THR A 80 1.75 -9.34 -16.78
CA THR A 80 3.00 -8.61 -16.97
C THR A 80 3.99 -9.04 -15.88
N SER A 81 5.29 -8.93 -16.17
CA SER A 81 6.33 -9.15 -15.16
C SER A 81 7.36 -8.04 -15.26
N ARG A 82 7.75 -7.50 -14.11
CA ARG A 82 8.78 -6.48 -13.95
C ARG A 82 9.74 -6.89 -12.85
N VAL A 83 11.02 -6.68 -13.10
CA VAL A 83 12.09 -6.98 -12.14
C VAL A 83 12.73 -5.67 -11.70
N PHE A 84 12.76 -5.46 -10.40
CA PHE A 84 13.34 -4.32 -9.73
C PHE A 84 14.62 -4.75 -9.02
N GLU A 85 15.76 -4.27 -9.52
CA GLU A 85 17.05 -4.46 -8.86
C GLU A 85 17.10 -3.66 -7.56
N ALA A 86 17.59 -4.26 -6.48
CA ALA A 86 17.85 -3.55 -5.22
C ALA A 86 18.86 -2.40 -5.43
N GLY A 87 19.76 -2.57 -6.40
CA GLY A 87 20.80 -1.60 -6.75
C GLY A 87 22.09 -1.81 -5.95
N ALA A 88 23.14 -1.12 -6.37
CA ALA A 88 24.45 -1.24 -5.73
C ALA A 88 24.39 -0.74 -4.27
N GLY A 89 24.83 -1.59 -3.34
CA GLY A 89 24.82 -1.24 -1.91
C GLY A 89 23.52 -1.61 -1.17
N PHE A 90 22.63 -2.38 -1.80
CA PHE A 90 21.38 -2.83 -1.22
C PHE A 90 21.09 -4.31 -1.51
N VAL A 91 20.26 -4.92 -0.67
CA VAL A 91 19.67 -6.25 -0.83
C VAL A 91 18.22 -6.23 -0.33
N PHE A 92 17.40 -7.17 -0.76
CA PHE A 92 16.13 -7.46 -0.09
C PHE A 92 16.36 -8.54 0.97
N GLU A 93 16.02 -8.24 2.22
CA GLU A 93 16.26 -9.08 3.42
C GLU A 93 14.93 -9.64 3.96
N ASP A 94 14.33 -10.57 3.22
CA ASP A 94 13.03 -11.18 3.51
C ASP A 94 12.96 -12.61 2.97
N THR A 95 12.13 -13.45 3.61
CA THR A 95 11.80 -14.80 3.11
C THR A 95 10.61 -14.83 2.15
N GLY A 96 9.85 -13.74 2.07
CA GLY A 96 8.71 -13.59 1.17
C GLY A 96 8.15 -12.17 1.20
N ALA A 97 7.57 -11.75 0.08
CA ALA A 97 6.90 -10.47 -0.03
C ALA A 97 5.52 -10.49 0.64
N ARG A 98 5.08 -9.34 1.13
CA ARG A 98 3.74 -9.14 1.74
C ARG A 98 2.89 -8.30 0.79
N PHE A 99 1.57 -8.52 0.82
CA PHE A 99 0.61 -7.80 -0.03
C PHE A 99 -0.35 -7.05 0.86
N TRP A 100 -0.24 -5.72 0.90
CA TRP A 100 -1.03 -4.85 1.75
C TRP A 100 -1.51 -3.65 0.92
N ASP A 101 -2.78 -3.26 1.09
CA ASP A 101 -3.34 -2.04 0.49
C ASP A 101 -2.88 -0.86 1.35
N VAL A 102 -1.63 -0.44 1.16
CA VAL A 102 -0.97 0.60 1.97
C VAL A 102 -1.51 1.98 1.58
N THR A 103 -1.84 2.17 0.31
CA THR A 103 -2.37 3.44 -0.21
C THR A 103 -3.85 3.64 0.09
N GLY A 104 -4.59 2.58 0.43
CA GLY A 104 -6.01 2.62 0.75
C GLY A 104 -6.91 2.77 -0.48
N ASP A 105 -6.40 2.47 -1.68
CA ASP A 105 -7.12 2.62 -2.94
C ASP A 105 -7.88 1.34 -3.36
N GLY A 106 -7.77 0.28 -2.56
CA GLY A 106 -8.40 -1.01 -2.80
C GLY A 106 -7.56 -1.95 -3.68
N GLN A 107 -6.33 -1.58 -4.05
CA GLN A 107 -5.34 -2.45 -4.67
C GLN A 107 -4.27 -2.85 -3.66
N PHE A 108 -3.56 -3.96 -3.93
CA PHE A 108 -2.44 -4.35 -3.09
C PHE A 108 -1.14 -3.75 -3.60
N GLU A 109 -0.34 -3.23 -2.67
CA GLU A 109 1.08 -3.00 -2.86
C GLU A 109 1.91 -4.18 -2.34
N VAL A 110 3.14 -4.27 -2.84
CA VAL A 110 4.15 -5.24 -2.41
C VAL A 110 5.04 -4.62 -1.34
N VAL A 111 5.04 -5.20 -0.14
CA VAL A 111 5.81 -4.73 1.01
C VAL A 111 6.94 -5.69 1.34
N VAL A 112 8.16 -5.15 1.37
CA VAL A 112 9.42 -5.90 1.56
C VAL A 112 10.39 -5.13 2.46
N ILE A 113 11.40 -5.81 2.97
CA ILE A 113 12.54 -5.19 3.65
C ILE A 113 13.67 -4.93 2.63
N LEU A 114 13.91 -3.67 2.32
CA LEU A 114 15.05 -3.21 1.53
C LEU A 114 16.18 -2.77 2.47
N THR A 115 17.28 -3.50 2.45
CA THR A 115 18.40 -3.31 3.38
C THR A 115 19.58 -2.66 2.68
N SER A 116 20.04 -1.53 3.22
CA SER A 116 21.32 -0.94 2.84
C SER A 116 22.46 -1.67 3.53
N LEU A 117 23.54 -1.98 2.80
CA LEU A 117 24.75 -2.57 3.37
C LEU A 117 25.37 -1.69 4.47
N THR A 118 25.13 -0.38 4.44
CA THR A 118 25.72 0.59 5.38
C THR A 118 24.73 1.17 6.37
N LEU A 119 23.46 1.34 5.98
CA LEU A 119 22.43 1.98 6.81
C LEU A 119 21.44 1.00 7.46
N GLY A 120 21.44 -0.27 7.03
CA GLY A 120 20.53 -1.30 7.55
C GLY A 120 19.15 -1.30 6.89
N ALA A 121 18.23 -2.06 7.49
CA ALA A 121 16.90 -2.33 6.96
C ALA A 121 16.01 -1.07 6.87
N SER A 122 15.14 -1.07 5.86
CA SER A 122 13.98 -0.20 5.71
C SER A 122 12.78 -1.01 5.19
N LEU A 123 11.58 -0.71 5.67
CA LEU A 123 10.35 -1.22 5.06
C LEU A 123 10.08 -0.40 3.80
N ALA A 124 9.98 -1.08 2.66
CA ALA A 124 9.76 -0.51 1.34
C ALA A 124 8.44 -1.03 0.75
N VAL A 125 7.74 -0.14 0.05
CA VAL A 125 6.43 -0.36 -0.56
C VAL A 125 6.55 -0.13 -2.06
N TYR A 126 6.18 -1.14 -2.83
CA TYR A 126 6.21 -1.14 -4.29
C TYR A 126 4.79 -1.28 -4.84
N ASP A 127 4.48 -0.50 -5.88
CA ASP A 127 3.35 -0.78 -6.75
C ASP A 127 3.81 -1.63 -7.96
N ALA A 128 2.95 -1.79 -8.97
CA ALA A 128 3.30 -2.50 -10.19
C ALA A 128 4.38 -1.80 -11.04
N ASP A 129 4.59 -0.50 -10.86
CA ASP A 129 5.54 0.32 -11.63
C ASP A 129 6.86 0.57 -10.90
N GLY A 130 6.91 0.41 -9.58
CA GLY A 130 8.16 0.43 -8.80
C GLY A 130 7.98 0.86 -7.34
N LEU A 131 9.08 1.31 -6.74
CA LEU A 131 9.11 1.80 -5.36
C LEU A 131 8.31 3.10 -5.23
N ILE A 132 7.31 3.12 -4.34
CA ILE A 132 6.46 4.31 -4.10
C ILE A 132 6.76 4.99 -2.76
N ALA A 133 7.13 4.24 -1.72
CA ALA A 133 7.67 4.79 -0.47
C ALA A 133 8.53 3.78 0.27
N GLN A 134 9.27 4.30 1.23
CA GLN A 134 9.99 3.52 2.22
C GLN A 134 10.12 4.29 3.52
N THR A 135 10.26 3.58 4.62
CA THR A 135 10.66 4.19 5.89
C THR A 135 12.11 4.70 5.83
N PRO A 136 12.56 5.56 6.76
CA PRO A 136 13.99 5.78 6.94
C PRO A 136 14.71 4.48 7.29
N HIS A 137 15.90 4.28 6.74
CA HIS A 137 16.77 3.20 7.22
C HIS A 137 17.01 3.35 8.73
N ILE A 138 17.05 2.22 9.43
CA ILE A 138 17.31 2.16 10.88
C ILE A 138 18.65 2.78 11.32
N GLY A 139 19.54 3.09 10.39
CA GLY A 139 20.79 3.83 10.61
C GLY A 139 21.95 2.96 11.10
N GLN A 140 21.76 1.63 11.19
CA GLN A 140 22.81 0.67 11.55
C GLN A 140 22.61 -0.64 10.79
N THR A 141 23.69 -1.12 10.16
CA THR A 141 23.76 -2.41 9.49
C THR A 141 23.62 -3.60 10.45
N HIS A 142 23.25 -4.77 9.94
CA HIS A 142 23.03 -6.05 10.64
C HIS A 142 21.97 -5.93 11.74
N ARG A 143 20.83 -5.37 11.35
CA ARG A 143 19.68 -5.11 12.21
C ARG A 143 18.46 -5.25 11.32
N TRP A 144 17.50 -6.04 11.77
CA TRP A 144 16.33 -6.40 10.98
C TRP A 144 15.06 -5.77 11.55
N LEU A 145 14.18 -5.36 10.65
CA LEU A 145 12.82 -4.96 10.96
C LEU A 145 11.94 -6.19 10.87
N ALA A 146 11.05 -6.38 11.84
CA ALA A 146 10.13 -7.51 11.83
C ALA A 146 8.70 -7.03 11.53
N PRO A 147 8.24 -7.09 10.27
CA PRO A 147 6.89 -6.68 9.91
C PRO A 147 5.84 -7.43 10.73
N VAL A 148 4.82 -6.70 11.19
CA VAL A 148 3.71 -7.20 11.99
C VAL A 148 2.47 -7.36 11.13
N GLY A 149 2.09 -6.30 10.40
CA GLY A 149 0.86 -6.26 9.63
C GLY A 149 0.56 -4.84 9.13
N ALA A 150 -0.50 -4.72 8.34
CA ALA A 150 -1.07 -3.44 7.94
C ALA A 150 -2.59 -3.44 8.13
N ALA A 151 -3.12 -2.36 8.68
CA ALA A 151 -4.55 -2.12 8.85
C ALA A 151 -4.78 -0.66 9.27
N ASP A 152 -6.03 -0.23 9.22
CA ASP A 152 -6.54 0.97 9.91
C ASP A 152 -6.56 0.70 11.43
N PHE A 153 -5.44 0.97 12.10
CA PHE A 153 -5.25 0.69 13.52
C PHE A 153 -5.92 1.73 14.41
N ASP A 154 -6.09 2.97 13.94
CA ASP A 154 -6.65 4.07 14.72
C ASP A 154 -8.11 4.41 14.37
N GLY A 155 -8.63 3.87 13.27
CA GLY A 155 -10.02 3.96 12.83
C GLY A 155 -10.35 5.22 12.02
N ASP A 156 -9.35 5.90 11.46
CA ASP A 156 -9.55 7.11 10.67
C ASP A 156 -9.83 6.84 9.17
N GLY A 157 -9.70 5.57 8.76
CA GLY A 157 -9.94 5.09 7.41
C GLY A 157 -8.69 5.06 6.51
N ARG A 158 -7.52 5.35 7.06
CA ARG A 158 -6.22 5.20 6.39
C ARG A 158 -5.56 3.91 6.86
N ILE A 159 -4.52 3.49 6.15
CA ILE A 159 -3.86 2.22 6.43
C ILE A 159 -2.47 2.50 6.97
N GLU A 160 -2.20 1.93 8.14
CA GLU A 160 -0.89 1.97 8.75
C GLU A 160 -0.18 0.64 8.57
N VAL A 161 1.14 0.71 8.36
CA VAL A 161 2.04 -0.43 8.37
C VAL A 161 2.79 -0.48 9.70
N ALA A 162 2.78 -1.64 10.35
CA ALA A 162 3.42 -1.85 11.63
C ALA A 162 4.56 -2.86 11.53
N PHE A 163 5.67 -2.57 12.20
CA PHE A 163 6.81 -3.47 12.34
C PHE A 163 7.52 -3.25 13.67
N VAL A 164 8.22 -4.28 14.15
CA VAL A 164 9.11 -4.14 15.32
C VAL A 164 10.52 -3.82 14.85
N ASP A 165 11.05 -2.67 15.24
CA ASP A 165 12.45 -2.30 15.08
C ASP A 165 13.33 -3.14 16.01
N ARG A 166 14.26 -3.89 15.39
CA ARG A 166 15.25 -4.73 16.05
C ARG A 166 14.61 -5.54 17.17
N PRO A 167 13.81 -6.58 16.85
CA PRO A 167 13.01 -7.33 17.83
C PRO A 167 13.84 -8.03 18.92
N HIS A 168 15.17 -8.11 18.76
CA HIS A 168 16.09 -8.63 19.79
C HIS A 168 16.86 -7.54 20.54
N LEU A 169 16.78 -6.29 20.11
CA LEU A 169 17.50 -5.16 20.69
C LEU A 169 16.52 -4.07 21.11
N ALA A 170 16.07 -3.23 20.17
CA ALA A 170 15.27 -2.06 20.47
C ALA A 170 13.85 -2.41 20.90
N LYS A 171 13.26 -3.50 20.36
CA LYS A 171 11.93 -3.98 20.76
C LYS A 171 10.89 -2.87 20.74
N THR A 172 10.91 -2.06 19.68
CA THR A 172 10.02 -0.91 19.53
C THR A 172 9.11 -1.19 18.36
N LEU A 173 7.81 -1.30 18.63
CA LEU A 173 6.79 -1.27 17.58
C LEU A 173 6.80 0.13 16.99
N ARG A 174 6.92 0.23 15.67
CA ARG A 174 6.78 1.46 14.91
C ARG A 174 5.62 1.29 13.96
N VAL A 175 4.78 2.31 13.88
CA VAL A 175 3.58 2.37 13.05
C VAL A 175 3.75 3.57 12.13
N PHE A 176 3.66 3.32 10.82
CA PHE A 176 3.79 4.33 9.79
C PHE A 176 2.51 4.39 8.97
N GLU A 177 2.08 5.58 8.63
CA GLU A 177 0.92 5.85 7.77
C GLU A 177 1.41 6.35 6.41
N TRP A 178 0.71 6.00 5.33
CA TRP A 178 0.92 6.62 4.02
C TRP A 178 0.21 7.99 3.94
N ASP A 179 0.98 9.06 3.74
CA ASP A 179 0.43 10.42 3.73
C ASP A 179 -0.14 10.89 2.37
N GLY A 180 -0.04 10.05 1.34
CA GLY A 180 -0.28 10.41 -0.06
C GLY A 180 1.00 10.51 -0.88
N VAL A 181 2.16 10.62 -0.23
CA VAL A 181 3.47 10.82 -0.86
C VAL A 181 4.54 9.92 -0.24
N GLU A 182 4.56 9.79 1.09
CA GLU A 182 5.56 9.04 1.82
C GLU A 182 4.98 8.31 3.04
N LEU A 183 5.78 7.42 3.63
CA LEU A 183 5.47 6.79 4.91
C LEU A 183 5.90 7.71 6.05
N VAL A 184 4.94 8.24 6.79
CA VAL A 184 5.17 9.11 7.96
C VAL A 184 5.00 8.32 9.24
N LEU A 185 5.87 8.57 10.22
CA LEU A 185 5.75 7.90 11.52
C LEU A 185 4.52 8.44 12.26
N ASP A 186 3.60 7.54 12.58
CA ASP A 186 2.38 7.86 13.31
C ASP A 186 2.53 7.56 14.82
N ALA A 187 3.00 6.35 15.15
CA ALA A 187 3.15 5.93 16.55
C ALA A 187 4.37 5.04 16.80
N GLU A 188 4.87 5.08 18.05
CA GLU A 188 5.90 4.18 18.55
C GLU A 188 5.57 3.67 19.95
N LEU A 189 5.81 2.37 20.17
CA LEU A 189 5.64 1.74 21.48
C LEU A 189 6.80 0.81 21.80
N GLY A 190 7.53 1.13 22.86
CA GLY A 190 8.65 0.32 23.35
C GLY A 190 8.21 -0.94 24.09
N GLY A 191 9.10 -1.93 24.16
CA GLY A 191 8.93 -3.16 24.93
C GLY A 191 8.23 -4.31 24.21
N LEU A 192 7.99 -4.19 22.90
CA LEU A 192 7.29 -5.19 22.09
C LEU A 192 8.27 -5.97 21.20
N THR A 193 8.03 -7.28 21.05
CA THR A 193 8.79 -8.13 20.13
C THR A 193 7.90 -9.24 19.59
N ASN A 194 8.04 -9.51 18.29
CA ASN A 194 7.38 -10.58 17.56
C ASN A 194 8.37 -11.67 17.10
N HIS A 195 9.65 -11.58 17.49
CA HIS A 195 10.70 -12.53 17.06
C HIS A 195 11.61 -12.97 18.22
N ARG A 196 12.00 -14.25 18.22
CA ARG A 196 13.14 -14.76 19.00
C ARG A 196 14.27 -15.22 18.07
N ILE A 197 15.52 -15.00 18.49
CA ILE A 197 16.70 -15.37 17.69
C ILE A 197 16.61 -16.87 17.35
N GLY A 198 16.57 -17.20 16.05
CA GLY A 198 16.50 -18.58 15.55
C GLY A 198 15.09 -19.12 15.28
N GLU A 199 14.02 -18.34 15.44
CA GLU A 199 12.69 -18.69 14.95
C GLU A 199 12.57 -18.27 13.47
N ILE A 200 12.21 -19.20 12.58
CA ILE A 200 11.99 -18.89 11.16
C ILE A 200 10.66 -18.14 11.03
N TYR A 201 10.65 -16.99 10.37
CA TYR A 201 9.39 -16.32 9.99
C TYR A 201 8.71 -17.10 8.85
N GLY A 202 7.50 -17.60 9.13
CA GLY A 202 6.59 -18.08 8.09
C GLY A 202 6.76 -19.54 7.67
N SER A 203 6.61 -20.49 8.58
CA SER A 203 5.98 -21.77 8.20
C SER A 203 4.51 -21.73 8.61
N SER A 204 3.69 -21.09 7.78
CA SER A 204 2.30 -21.55 7.68
C SER A 204 2.36 -22.87 6.94
N PRO A 205 2.05 -24.02 7.56
CA PRO A 205 1.85 -25.22 6.77
C PRO A 205 0.64 -24.95 5.89
N LEU A 206 0.83 -25.15 4.59
CA LEU A 206 -0.27 -25.33 3.64
C LEU A 206 -1.39 -26.17 4.31
N CYS A 207 -2.59 -25.61 4.35
CA CYS A 207 -3.85 -26.36 4.40
C CYS A 207 -4.67 -25.94 3.19
#